data_AF-A0A8W8KZ43-F1
#
_entry.id   AF-A0A8W8KZ43-F1
#
_cell.length_a   1.000
_cell.length_b   1.000
_cell.length_c   1.000
_cell.angle_alpha   90.00
_cell.angle_beta   90.00
_cell.angle_gamma   90.00
#
_symmetry.space_group_name_H-M   'P 1'
#
loop_
_entity.id
_entity.type
_entity.pdbx_description
1 polymer ?
#
loop_
_entity_poly.entity_id
_entity_poly.type
_entity_poly.pdbx_seq_one_letter_code
_entity_poly.pdbx_strand_id
1 'polypeptide(L)'
;MTNAGVTVFPWAEYMVTNRNCGTVTDQSQKILTSTGIDLDKVLFLSPETEELKHILSTHENGHILRVHTIKDLNDLAVLLYGKPLLMRINLVHTEVSSKYSADKITIWEGDFACVVNTSHRQVSSQLEWALKQAETHLNKGNKFCIEIELGDVVEGWYLQSLDLFSGCDDFHSTKTRNSRLILTNHTPYNHCFDCRPKWWLCLGPCWLLAAPVYYVYRHLTCYDFKLKIKAPVTSLPGARRKSMHSVSSQNFMMVSYKKEGSVSCKLVQDPSQTSELSTYGSMVEQG
;
A
#
# COMPACT_ATOMS: atom_id res chain seq x y z
N MET A 1 -23.35 10.61 -2.39
CA MET A 1 -22.51 9.44 -2.07
C MET A 1 -21.66 9.18 -3.31
N THR A 2 -20.33 9.16 -3.17
CA THR A 2 -19.45 8.89 -4.32
C THR A 2 -19.66 7.49 -4.86
N ASN A 3 -19.66 7.35 -6.18
CA ASN A 3 -19.66 6.06 -6.89
C ASN A 3 -18.28 5.36 -6.84
N ALA A 4 -17.34 5.87 -6.04
CA ALA A 4 -15.98 5.36 -5.97
C ALA A 4 -15.89 4.30 -4.86
N GLY A 5 -15.40 3.11 -5.22
CA GLY A 5 -15.10 2.07 -4.23
C GLY A 5 -13.72 2.26 -3.60
N VAL A 6 -12.79 2.90 -4.31
CA VAL A 6 -11.47 3.26 -3.81
C VAL A 6 -11.15 4.70 -4.19
N THR A 7 -10.65 5.48 -3.24
CA THR A 7 -10.18 6.85 -3.48
C THR A 7 -8.68 6.92 -3.20
N VAL A 8 -7.90 7.42 -4.17
CA VAL A 8 -6.43 7.54 -4.05
C VAL A 8 -6.01 9.00 -4.16
N PHE A 9 -5.13 9.44 -3.26
CA PHE A 9 -4.58 10.79 -3.25
C PHE A 9 -3.21 10.82 -2.56
N PRO A 10 -2.38 11.86 -2.74
CA PRO A 10 -1.06 11.95 -2.10
C PRO A 10 -1.15 11.93 -0.56
N TRP A 11 -0.26 11.19 0.10
CA TRP A 11 -0.25 11.06 1.56
C TRP A 11 -0.03 12.41 2.28
N ALA A 12 0.74 13.31 1.68
CA ALA A 12 0.97 14.63 2.24
C ALA A 12 -0.32 15.48 2.29
N GLU A 13 -1.20 15.35 1.30
CA GLU A 13 -2.49 16.06 1.29
C GLU A 13 -3.35 15.59 2.48
N TYR A 14 -3.36 14.28 2.76
CA TYR A 14 -3.97 13.73 3.98
C TYR A 14 -3.41 14.36 5.25
N MET A 15 -2.07 14.39 5.39
CA MET A 15 -1.40 14.90 6.60
C MET A 15 -1.70 16.36 6.87
N VAL A 16 -1.73 17.20 5.83
CA VAL A 16 -2.07 18.63 5.95
C VAL A 16 -3.52 18.79 6.43
N THR A 17 -4.43 17.99 5.90
CA THR A 17 -5.86 18.06 6.26
C THR A 17 -6.16 17.53 7.66
N ASN A 18 -5.43 16.51 8.13
CA ASN A 18 -5.64 15.93 9.45
C ASN A 18 -4.97 16.77 10.56
N ARG A 19 -3.83 17.42 10.30
CA ARG A 19 -3.10 18.19 11.32
C ARG A 19 -3.62 19.62 11.53
N ASN A 20 -4.22 20.27 10.52
CA ASN A 20 -4.73 21.63 10.69
C ASN A 20 -6.27 21.70 10.66
N CYS A 21 -6.93 20.91 11.50
CA CYS A 21 -8.38 21.01 11.74
C CYS A 21 -8.84 22.41 12.23
N GLY A 22 -7.91 23.36 12.47
CA GLY A 22 -8.19 24.77 12.75
C GLY A 22 -7.80 25.79 11.67
N THR A 23 -6.99 25.44 10.66
CA THR A 23 -6.37 26.44 9.74
C THR A 23 -6.04 25.96 8.32
N VAL A 24 -6.55 24.80 7.83
CA VAL A 24 -6.40 24.48 6.39
C VAL A 24 -7.34 25.34 5.55
N THR A 25 -6.79 25.93 4.49
CA THR A 25 -7.54 26.61 3.42
C THR A 25 -8.70 25.74 2.92
N ASP A 26 -9.88 26.36 2.90
CA ASP A 26 -11.22 25.90 2.49
C ASP A 26 -11.27 24.96 1.24
N GLN A 27 -10.26 24.97 0.37
CA GLN A 27 -10.19 24.11 -0.81
C GLN A 27 -9.83 22.64 -0.54
N SER A 28 -8.87 22.33 0.34
CA SER A 28 -8.48 20.92 0.60
C SER A 28 -9.57 20.17 1.37
N GLN A 29 -10.24 20.85 2.31
CA GLN A 29 -11.43 20.34 2.99
C GLN A 29 -12.63 20.19 2.02
N LYS A 30 -12.86 21.14 1.09
CA LYS A 30 -13.87 21.01 0.02
C LYS A 30 -13.61 19.84 -0.94
N ILE A 31 -12.35 19.57 -1.26
CA ILE A 31 -11.96 18.48 -2.15
C ILE A 31 -12.21 17.10 -1.49
N LEU A 32 -11.94 16.95 -0.19
CA LEU A 32 -12.24 15.72 0.56
C LEU A 32 -13.74 15.58 0.91
N THR A 33 -14.44 16.66 1.22
CA THR A 33 -15.91 16.61 1.39
C THR A 33 -16.65 16.36 0.06
N SER A 34 -16.06 16.70 -1.09
CA SER A 34 -16.61 16.35 -2.41
C SER A 34 -16.63 14.83 -2.66
N THR A 35 -15.78 14.05 -1.97
CA THR A 35 -15.84 12.59 -2.03
C THR A 35 -16.87 12.00 -1.07
N GLY A 36 -17.51 12.81 -0.23
CA GLY A 36 -18.49 12.39 0.77
C GLY A 36 -17.92 11.46 1.85
N ILE A 37 -16.58 11.38 1.98
CA ILE A 37 -15.90 10.57 2.99
C ILE A 37 -15.52 11.49 4.14
N ASP A 38 -16.14 11.27 5.29
CA ASP A 38 -15.81 11.94 6.55
C ASP A 38 -14.53 11.32 7.12
N LEU A 39 -13.40 12.03 6.99
CA LEU A 39 -12.07 11.56 7.39
C LEU A 39 -11.97 11.26 8.89
N ASP A 40 -12.74 11.96 9.73
CA ASP A 40 -12.78 11.75 11.18
C ASP A 40 -13.44 10.41 11.56
N LYS A 41 -14.13 9.78 10.60
CA LYS A 41 -14.79 8.47 10.74
C LYS A 41 -14.07 7.35 10.00
N VAL A 42 -12.86 7.60 9.50
CA VAL A 42 -12.10 6.60 8.77
C VAL A 42 -11.28 5.74 9.72
N LEU A 43 -11.29 4.43 9.49
CA LEU A 43 -10.49 3.48 10.24
C LEU A 43 -9.05 3.52 9.70
N PHE A 44 -8.15 4.12 10.47
CA PHE A 44 -6.72 4.09 10.16
C PHE A 44 -6.10 2.81 10.71
N LEU A 45 -5.49 2.03 9.82
CA LEU A 45 -4.73 0.84 10.19
C LEU A 45 -3.33 1.26 10.68
N SER A 46 -3.25 1.80 11.89
CA SER A 46 -1.99 2.01 12.59
C SER A 46 -1.95 1.17 13.87
N PRO A 47 -0.80 0.62 14.26
CA PRO A 47 -0.66 -0.08 15.54
C PRO A 47 -0.99 0.82 16.76
N GLU A 48 -1.04 2.14 16.56
CA GLU A 48 -1.44 3.13 17.55
C GLU A 48 -2.98 3.28 17.69
N THR A 49 -3.76 2.71 16.76
CA THR A 49 -5.23 2.77 16.79
C THR A 49 -5.76 1.85 17.90
N GLU A 50 -6.23 2.46 18.99
CA GLU A 50 -6.79 1.77 20.19
C GLU A 50 -7.82 0.68 19.84
N GLU A 51 -8.69 0.93 18.85
CA GLU A 51 -9.78 0.03 18.43
C GLU A 51 -9.26 -1.33 17.91
N LEU A 52 -8.04 -1.40 17.37
CA LEU A 52 -7.49 -2.58 16.72
C LEU A 52 -6.21 -3.11 17.34
N LYS A 53 -5.69 -2.48 18.40
CA LYS A 53 -4.38 -2.79 19.00
C LYS A 53 -4.20 -4.26 19.42
N HIS A 54 -5.29 -4.95 19.73
CA HIS A 54 -5.28 -6.36 20.14
C HIS A 54 -5.21 -7.36 18.98
N ILE A 55 -5.56 -6.92 17.75
CA ILE A 55 -5.63 -7.77 16.55
C ILE A 55 -4.59 -7.34 15.50
N LEU A 56 -4.21 -6.07 15.49
CA LEU A 56 -3.38 -5.46 14.45
C LEU A 56 -1.89 -5.57 14.78
N SER A 57 -1.15 -6.11 13.81
CA SER A 57 0.32 -6.08 13.78
C SER A 57 0.78 -5.55 12.43
N THR A 58 1.83 -4.73 12.42
CA THR A 58 2.44 -4.21 11.19
C THR A 58 3.45 -5.19 10.62
N HIS A 59 3.46 -5.34 9.30
CA HIS A 59 4.41 -6.18 8.56
C HIS A 59 5.03 -5.39 7.41
N GLU A 60 6.20 -5.79 6.92
CA GLU A 60 6.95 -5.10 5.86
C GLU A 60 6.17 -4.83 4.56
N ASN A 61 5.08 -5.58 4.32
CA ASN A 61 4.28 -5.51 3.10
C ASN A 61 2.85 -5.01 3.35
N GLY A 62 2.48 -4.68 4.59
CA GLY A 62 1.12 -4.27 4.93
C GLY A 62 0.71 -4.54 6.38
N HIS A 63 -0.59 -4.68 6.59
CA HIS A 63 -1.19 -4.82 7.92
C HIS A 63 -1.67 -6.26 8.14
N ILE A 64 -1.35 -6.85 9.29
CA ILE A 64 -1.80 -8.18 9.68
C ILE A 64 -2.85 -8.04 10.78
N LEU A 65 -4.03 -8.58 10.51
CA LEU A 65 -5.14 -8.75 11.44
C LEU A 65 -5.17 -10.20 11.90
N ARG A 66 -4.84 -10.42 13.19
CA ARG A 66 -4.83 -11.74 13.81
C ARG A 66 -6.18 -12.05 14.45
N VAL A 67 -6.88 -13.03 13.92
CA VAL A 67 -8.21 -13.43 14.41
C VAL A 67 -8.12 -14.84 14.93
N HIS A 68 -8.29 -15.04 16.23
CA HIS A 68 -8.18 -16.35 16.86
C HIS A 68 -9.55 -16.95 17.18
N THR A 69 -10.53 -16.11 17.49
CA THR A 69 -11.89 -16.55 17.84
C THR A 69 -12.92 -16.02 16.84
N ILE A 70 -14.09 -16.68 16.81
CA ILE A 70 -15.25 -16.22 16.02
C ILE A 70 -15.72 -14.84 16.52
N LYS A 71 -15.57 -14.58 17.83
CA LYS A 71 -15.90 -13.28 18.41
C LYS A 71 -15.01 -12.18 17.81
N ASP A 72 -13.69 -12.42 17.75
CA ASP A 72 -12.75 -11.48 17.14
C ASP A 72 -13.09 -11.22 15.67
N LEU A 73 -13.54 -12.26 14.94
CA LEU A 73 -13.96 -12.11 13.55
C LEU A 73 -15.20 -11.22 13.41
N ASN A 74 -16.18 -11.41 14.30
CA ASN A 74 -17.41 -10.62 14.30
C ASN A 74 -17.12 -9.15 14.67
N ASP A 75 -16.28 -8.92 15.69
CA ASP A 75 -15.86 -7.58 16.09
C ASP A 75 -15.12 -6.87 14.94
N LEU A 76 -14.23 -7.60 14.24
CA LEU A 76 -13.56 -7.10 13.05
C LEU A 76 -14.54 -6.80 11.91
N ALA A 77 -15.52 -7.67 11.67
CA ALA A 77 -16.53 -7.46 10.63
C ALA A 77 -17.32 -6.17 10.89
N VAL A 78 -17.76 -5.94 12.13
CA VAL A 78 -18.46 -4.71 12.53
C VAL A 78 -17.60 -3.47 12.26
N LEU A 79 -16.31 -3.51 12.60
CA LEU A 79 -15.39 -2.39 12.35
C LEU A 79 -15.21 -2.12 10.85
N LEU A 80 -14.97 -3.17 10.05
CA LEU A 80 -14.72 -3.02 8.62
C LEU A 80 -15.97 -2.55 7.86
N TYR A 81 -17.17 -3.00 8.22
CA TYR A 81 -18.40 -2.51 7.59
C TYR A 81 -18.82 -1.13 8.09
N GLY A 82 -18.47 -0.77 9.32
CA GLY A 82 -18.89 0.47 9.94
C GLY A 82 -18.12 1.70 9.47
N LYS A 83 -16.86 1.54 9.01
CA LYS A 83 -15.97 2.65 8.67
C LYS A 83 -15.19 2.38 7.37
N PRO A 84 -14.99 3.40 6.51
CA PRO A 84 -14.04 3.30 5.40
C PRO A 84 -12.63 3.02 5.94
N LEU A 85 -11.81 2.33 5.16
CA LEU A 85 -10.47 1.92 5.56
C LEU A 85 -9.42 2.84 4.91
N LEU A 86 -8.53 3.43 5.71
CA LEU A 86 -7.38 4.18 5.19
C LEU A 86 -6.10 3.36 5.29
N MET A 87 -5.41 3.25 4.17
CA MET A 87 -4.10 2.61 4.06
C MET A 87 -3.09 3.56 3.41
N ARG A 88 -1.88 3.61 3.96
CA ARG A 88 -0.73 4.28 3.32
C ARG A 88 -0.05 3.29 2.39
N ILE A 89 -0.07 3.59 1.10
CA ILE A 89 0.52 2.75 0.05
C ILE A 89 1.67 3.53 -0.58
N ASN A 90 2.82 2.88 -0.71
CA ASN A 90 3.96 3.44 -1.43
C ASN A 90 4.02 2.80 -2.82
N LEU A 91 4.14 3.62 -3.85
CA LEU A 91 4.27 3.16 -5.23
C LEU A 91 5.64 3.58 -5.76
N VAL A 92 6.34 2.60 -6.32
CA VAL A 92 7.63 2.76 -6.98
C VAL A 92 7.43 2.49 -8.46
N HIS A 93 7.62 3.51 -9.29
CA HIS A 93 7.65 3.39 -10.74
C HIS A 93 9.10 3.48 -11.22
N THR A 94 9.54 2.48 -11.96
CA THR A 94 10.86 2.44 -12.58
C THR A 94 10.69 2.50 -14.09
N GLU A 95 11.31 3.49 -14.70
CA GLU A 95 11.39 3.67 -16.14
C GLU A 95 12.85 3.49 -16.56
N VAL A 96 13.08 2.70 -17.59
CA VAL A 96 14.40 2.51 -18.20
C VAL A 96 14.28 2.99 -19.63
N SER A 97 14.99 4.08 -19.93
CA SER A 97 14.99 4.67 -21.28
C SER A 97 15.67 3.70 -22.25
N SER A 98 14.97 3.27 -23.29
CA SER A 98 15.43 2.30 -24.31
C SER A 98 15.79 0.88 -23.82
N LYS A 99 15.08 -0.11 -24.37
CA LYS A 99 15.34 -1.55 -24.22
C LYS A 99 16.77 -1.99 -24.59
N TYR A 100 17.45 -1.23 -25.46
CA TYR A 100 18.75 -1.62 -26.03
C TYR A 100 19.95 -0.89 -25.39
N SER A 101 19.69 0.19 -24.66
CA SER A 101 20.71 0.93 -23.92
C SER A 101 20.08 1.55 -22.68
N ALA A 102 20.27 0.92 -21.51
CA ALA A 102 19.87 1.44 -20.21
C ALA A 102 20.73 2.67 -19.83
N ASP A 103 20.58 3.75 -20.59
CA ASP A 103 21.34 5.00 -20.46
C ASP A 103 20.85 5.80 -19.24
N LYS A 104 19.55 5.70 -18.95
CA LYS A 104 18.91 6.35 -17.82
C LYS A 104 17.89 5.43 -17.18
N ILE A 105 18.00 5.29 -15.86
CA ILE A 105 17.01 4.63 -15.01
C ILE A 105 16.38 5.69 -14.13
N THR A 106 15.11 5.98 -14.35
CA THR A 106 14.31 6.92 -13.56
C THR A 106 13.45 6.14 -12.58
N ILE A 107 13.75 6.28 -11.28
CA ILE A 107 12.95 5.72 -10.20
C ILE A 107 12.13 6.83 -9.57
N TRP A 108 10.83 6.62 -9.51
CA TRP A 108 9.87 7.51 -8.92
C TRP A 108 9.24 6.81 -7.73
N GLU A 109 9.36 7.43 -6.56
CA GLU A 109 8.70 6.95 -5.36
C GLU A 109 7.64 7.97 -4.94
N GLY A 110 6.41 7.48 -4.77
CA GLY A 110 5.27 8.28 -4.33
C GLY A 110 4.55 7.59 -3.17
N ASP A 111 4.23 8.38 -2.15
CA ASP A 111 3.39 7.95 -1.04
C ASP A 111 1.95 8.39 -1.24
N PHE A 112 1.03 7.43 -1.20
CA PHE A 112 -0.39 7.63 -1.45
C PHE A 112 -1.23 7.19 -0.26
N ALA A 113 -2.24 8.01 0.07
CA ALA A 113 -3.36 7.63 0.90
C ALA A 113 -4.40 6.91 0.01
N CYS A 114 -4.75 5.68 0.40
CA CYS A 114 -5.77 4.88 -0.25
C CYS A 114 -6.92 4.69 0.72
N VAL A 115 -8.07 5.28 0.41
CA VAL A 115 -9.30 5.12 1.19
C VAL A 115 -10.20 4.13 0.47
N VAL A 116 -10.42 2.99 1.10
CA VAL A 116 -11.31 1.94 0.62
C VAL A 116 -12.68 2.14 1.23
N ASN A 117 -13.67 2.41 0.39
CA ASN A 117 -15.06 2.54 0.82
C ASN A 117 -15.65 1.13 1.00
N THR A 118 -15.66 0.65 2.23
CA THR A 118 -16.18 -0.69 2.58
C THR A 118 -17.69 -0.80 2.41
N SER A 119 -18.43 0.33 2.47
CA SER A 119 -19.87 0.36 2.19
C SER A 119 -20.20 0.28 0.69
N HIS A 120 -19.23 0.42 -0.20
CA HIS A 120 -19.45 0.30 -1.65
C HIS A 120 -19.80 -1.14 -2.02
N ARG A 121 -20.88 -1.37 -2.79
CA ARG A 121 -21.43 -2.71 -3.09
C ARG A 121 -20.37 -3.74 -3.53
N GLN A 122 -19.47 -3.37 -4.44
CA GLN A 122 -18.44 -4.29 -4.94
C GLN A 122 -17.37 -4.62 -3.89
N VAL A 123 -16.98 -3.64 -3.08
CA VAL A 123 -15.98 -3.82 -2.03
C VAL A 123 -16.59 -4.65 -0.91
N SER A 124 -17.79 -4.26 -0.46
CA SER A 124 -18.57 -4.98 0.55
C SER A 124 -18.76 -6.45 0.18
N SER A 125 -19.17 -6.77 -1.06
CA SER A 125 -19.36 -8.17 -1.45
C SER A 125 -18.07 -8.98 -1.48
N GLN A 126 -16.94 -8.36 -1.85
CA GLN A 126 -15.63 -9.00 -1.86
C GLN A 126 -15.12 -9.23 -0.44
N LEU A 127 -15.34 -8.27 0.44
CA LEU A 127 -14.99 -8.37 1.85
C LEU A 127 -15.85 -9.40 2.59
N GLU A 128 -17.16 -9.42 2.31
CA GLU A 128 -18.08 -10.42 2.84
C GLU A 128 -17.67 -11.84 2.45
N TRP A 129 -17.28 -12.03 1.20
CA TRP A 129 -16.73 -13.30 0.75
C TRP A 129 -15.49 -13.70 1.56
N ALA A 130 -14.54 -12.78 1.76
CA ALA A 130 -13.33 -13.04 2.56
C ALA A 130 -13.66 -13.38 4.01
N LEU A 131 -14.51 -12.60 4.67
CA LEU A 131 -14.93 -12.84 6.06
C LEU A 131 -15.67 -14.16 6.20
N LYS A 132 -16.52 -14.54 5.24
CA LYS A 132 -17.22 -15.82 5.22
C LYS A 132 -16.27 -17.01 5.04
N GLN A 133 -15.21 -16.86 4.24
CA GLN A 133 -14.14 -17.87 4.17
C GLN A 133 -13.44 -18.01 5.53
N ALA A 134 -13.07 -16.88 6.16
CA ALA A 134 -12.45 -16.89 7.49
C ALA A 134 -13.34 -17.60 8.52
N GLU A 135 -14.63 -17.27 8.55
CA GLU A 135 -15.62 -17.89 9.43
C GLU A 135 -15.73 -19.39 9.20
N THR A 136 -15.82 -19.82 7.94
CA THR A 136 -15.91 -21.24 7.57
C THR A 136 -14.68 -22.02 8.05
N HIS A 137 -13.48 -21.46 7.92
CA HIS A 137 -12.25 -22.11 8.37
C HIS A 137 -12.10 -22.08 9.89
N LEU A 138 -12.49 -20.99 10.57
CA LEU A 138 -12.52 -20.92 12.03
C LEU A 138 -13.48 -21.95 12.64
N ASN A 139 -14.71 -22.05 12.11
CA ASN A 139 -15.71 -23.02 12.59
C ASN A 139 -15.25 -24.47 12.44
N LYS A 140 -14.43 -24.76 11.42
CA LYS A 140 -13.82 -26.08 11.19
C LYS A 140 -12.55 -26.33 12.02
N GLY A 141 -12.07 -25.33 12.77
CA GLY A 141 -10.78 -25.40 13.48
C GLY A 141 -9.57 -25.38 12.55
N ASN A 142 -9.73 -24.95 11.30
CA ASN A 142 -8.68 -24.90 10.30
C ASN A 142 -7.86 -23.61 10.41
N LYS A 143 -6.59 -23.70 10.05
CA LYS A 143 -5.71 -22.54 9.90
C LYS A 143 -5.92 -21.90 8.53
N PHE A 144 -5.95 -20.57 8.46
CA PHE A 144 -6.17 -19.84 7.22
C PHE A 144 -5.36 -18.54 7.19
N CYS A 145 -5.14 -18.03 5.98
CA CYS A 145 -4.56 -16.73 5.71
C CYS A 145 -5.24 -16.15 4.47
N ILE A 146 -5.93 -15.04 4.64
CA ILE A 146 -6.59 -14.31 3.55
C ILE A 146 -5.82 -13.02 3.32
N GLU A 147 -5.30 -12.85 2.11
CA GLU A 147 -4.60 -11.65 1.70
C GLU A 147 -5.49 -10.81 0.79
N ILE A 148 -5.83 -9.61 1.24
CA ILE A 148 -6.54 -8.61 0.46
C ILE A 148 -5.51 -7.67 -0.16
N GLU A 149 -5.36 -7.73 -1.48
CA GLU A 149 -4.37 -6.97 -2.25
C GLU A 149 -5.03 -5.76 -2.93
N LEU A 150 -4.53 -4.58 -2.60
CA LEU A 150 -4.90 -3.28 -3.22
C LEU A 150 -3.88 -2.83 -4.27
N GLY A 151 -2.74 -3.54 -4.39
CA GLY A 151 -1.63 -3.17 -5.28
C GLY A 151 -2.08 -2.96 -6.72
N ASP A 152 -2.77 -3.96 -7.29
CA ASP A 152 -3.27 -3.93 -8.67
C ASP A 152 -4.20 -2.73 -8.95
N VAL A 153 -5.02 -2.34 -7.96
CA VAL A 153 -5.97 -1.23 -8.08
C VAL A 153 -5.24 0.10 -8.16
N VAL A 154 -4.25 0.29 -7.28
CA VAL A 154 -3.45 1.52 -7.24
C VAL A 154 -2.51 1.60 -8.44
N GLU A 155 -1.94 0.47 -8.86
CA GLU A 155 -1.09 0.38 -10.04
C GLU A 155 -1.87 0.69 -11.32
N GLY A 156 -3.06 0.09 -11.50
CA GLY A 156 -3.92 0.40 -12.63
C GLY A 156 -4.34 1.87 -12.67
N TRP A 157 -4.67 2.44 -11.50
CA TRP A 157 -4.95 3.87 -11.39
C TRP A 157 -3.74 4.74 -11.76
N TYR A 158 -2.55 4.40 -11.27
CA TYR A 158 -1.32 5.14 -11.55
C TYR A 158 -1.01 5.15 -13.04
N LEU A 159 -1.05 3.98 -13.69
CA LEU A 159 -0.80 3.84 -15.11
C LEU A 159 -1.82 4.63 -15.95
N GLN A 160 -3.10 4.61 -15.57
CA GLN A 160 -4.15 5.32 -16.29
C GLN A 160 -4.11 6.85 -16.08
N SER A 161 -3.75 7.29 -14.87
CA SER A 161 -3.94 8.69 -14.45
C SER A 161 -2.67 9.54 -14.54
N LEU A 162 -1.50 8.91 -14.38
CA LEU A 162 -0.21 9.60 -14.21
C LEU A 162 0.81 9.21 -15.27
N ASP A 163 0.79 7.96 -15.72
CA ASP A 163 1.70 7.44 -16.74
C ASP A 163 1.09 7.58 -18.14
N LEU A 164 0.80 8.82 -18.52
CA LEU A 164 0.40 9.17 -19.88
C LEU A 164 1.65 9.25 -20.75
N PHE A 165 1.93 8.17 -21.47
CA PHE A 165 2.92 8.06 -22.56
C PHE A 165 4.39 8.19 -22.17
N SER A 166 5.05 7.05 -22.09
CA SER A 166 6.47 6.88 -22.42
C SER A 166 6.60 6.30 -23.84
N GLY A 167 7.78 6.42 -24.45
CA GLY A 167 7.99 5.98 -25.83
C GLY A 167 7.81 4.47 -26.01
N CYS A 168 7.54 4.01 -27.23
CA CYS A 168 7.33 2.59 -27.55
C CYS A 168 8.52 1.67 -27.19
N ASP A 169 9.70 2.24 -26.88
CA ASP A 169 10.94 1.51 -26.61
C ASP A 169 11.37 1.50 -25.13
N ASP A 170 10.60 2.14 -24.23
CA ASP A 170 10.94 2.26 -22.82
C ASP A 170 10.40 1.07 -22.00
N PHE A 171 11.18 0.61 -21.02
CA PHE A 171 10.76 -0.45 -20.11
C PHE A 171 10.22 0.15 -18.81
N HIS A 172 8.97 -0.18 -18.48
CA HIS A 172 8.29 0.28 -17.27
C HIS A 172 8.06 -0.87 -16.30
N SER A 173 8.36 -0.63 -15.03
CA SER A 173 8.01 -1.53 -13.94
C SER A 173 7.44 -0.75 -12.78
N THR A 174 6.21 -1.09 -12.40
CA THR A 174 5.51 -0.55 -11.24
C THR A 174 5.49 -1.58 -10.11
N LYS A 175 5.71 -1.12 -8.88
CA LYS A 175 5.64 -1.95 -7.68
C LYS A 175 4.98 -1.17 -6.56
N THR A 176 4.04 -1.80 -5.87
CA THR A 176 3.41 -1.24 -4.66
C THR A 176 3.98 -1.90 -3.40
N ARG A 177 4.20 -1.11 -2.36
CA ARG A 177 4.53 -1.54 -0.99
C ARG A 177 3.39 -1.13 -0.05
N ASN A 178 3.24 -1.84 1.07
CA ASN A 178 2.18 -1.61 2.07
C ASN A 178 0.75 -1.65 1.51
N SER A 179 0.53 -2.40 0.43
CA SER A 179 -0.76 -2.49 -0.28
C SER A 179 -1.59 -3.72 0.11
N ARG A 180 -1.21 -4.42 1.18
CA ARG A 180 -1.85 -5.68 1.59
C ARG A 180 -2.46 -5.59 2.97
N LEU A 181 -3.66 -6.15 3.09
CA LEU A 181 -4.31 -6.42 4.37
C LEU A 181 -4.41 -7.93 4.53
N ILE A 182 -3.78 -8.48 5.56
CA ILE A 182 -3.66 -9.91 5.79
C ILE A 182 -4.54 -10.27 6.98
N LEU A 183 -5.53 -11.14 6.79
CA LEU A 183 -6.38 -11.67 7.84
C LEU A 183 -5.99 -13.13 8.10
N THR A 184 -5.51 -13.47 9.29
CA THR A 184 -5.02 -14.83 9.58
C THR A 184 -5.20 -15.24 11.04
N ASN A 185 -5.36 -16.54 11.28
CA ASN A 185 -5.29 -17.15 12.62
C ASN A 185 -3.97 -17.89 12.89
N HIS A 186 -3.03 -17.87 11.93
CA HIS A 186 -1.77 -18.60 11.99
C HIS A 186 -0.58 -17.69 11.66
N THR A 187 0.02 -17.88 10.48
CA THR A 187 1.19 -17.11 10.02
C THR A 187 0.90 -16.50 8.66
N PRO A 188 1.38 -15.28 8.39
CA PRO A 188 1.27 -14.68 7.06
C PRO A 188 2.03 -15.51 6.03
N TYR A 189 1.63 -15.42 4.76
CA TYR A 189 2.33 -16.11 3.69
C TYR A 189 3.68 -15.43 3.40
N ASN A 190 4.75 -16.22 3.37
CA ASN A 190 6.09 -15.72 3.08
C ASN A 190 6.39 -15.71 1.58
N HIS A 191 6.36 -14.52 0.97
CA HIS A 191 6.67 -14.28 -0.44
C HIS A 191 8.17 -14.40 -0.80
N CYS A 192 9.06 -14.66 0.15
CA CYS A 192 10.44 -15.03 -0.16
C CYS A 192 10.53 -16.38 -0.89
N PHE A 193 9.52 -17.24 -0.73
CA PHE A 193 9.40 -18.51 -1.43
C PHE A 193 8.58 -18.43 -2.73
N ASP A 194 8.12 -17.23 -3.12
CA ASP A 194 7.60 -17.03 -4.48
C ASP A 194 8.72 -17.29 -5.49
N CYS A 195 8.42 -17.96 -6.61
CA CYS A 195 9.34 -18.21 -7.72
C CYS A 195 9.74 -16.91 -8.45
N ARG A 196 10.38 -15.97 -7.75
CA ARG A 196 10.92 -14.73 -8.31
C ARG A 196 12.41 -14.94 -8.61
N PRO A 197 12.89 -14.53 -9.81
CA PRO A 197 14.29 -14.70 -10.21
C PRO A 197 15.31 -14.15 -9.21
N LYS A 198 14.96 -13.07 -8.49
CA LYS A 198 15.84 -12.48 -7.47
C LYS A 198 16.20 -13.43 -6.33
N TRP A 199 15.28 -14.30 -5.91
CA TRP A 199 15.51 -15.21 -4.78
C TRP A 199 16.32 -16.42 -5.21
N TRP A 200 16.09 -16.91 -6.42
CA TRP A 200 16.95 -17.89 -7.08
C TRP A 200 18.40 -17.42 -7.15
N LEU A 201 18.61 -16.16 -7.56
CA LEU A 201 19.96 -15.61 -7.73
C LEU A 201 20.69 -15.41 -6.40
N CYS A 202 19.98 -14.93 -5.36
CA CYS A 202 20.61 -14.60 -4.07
C CYS A 202 20.78 -15.79 -3.12
N LEU A 203 19.89 -16.79 -3.18
CA LEU A 203 19.83 -17.91 -2.22
C LEU A 203 20.16 -19.27 -2.86
N GLY A 204 20.32 -19.30 -4.19
CA GLY A 204 20.85 -20.42 -4.96
C GLY A 204 20.23 -21.79 -4.60
N PRO A 205 21.05 -22.83 -4.36
CA PRO A 205 20.56 -24.19 -4.10
C PRO A 205 19.78 -24.33 -2.79
N CYS A 206 20.02 -23.47 -1.79
CA CYS A 206 19.28 -23.48 -0.53
C CYS A 206 17.80 -23.11 -0.74
N TRP A 207 17.52 -22.17 -1.65
CA TRP A 207 16.15 -21.81 -2.00
C TRP A 207 15.41 -22.98 -2.68
N LEU A 208 16.10 -23.70 -3.59
CA LEU A 208 15.54 -24.85 -4.30
C LEU A 208 15.12 -26.00 -3.37
N LEU A 209 15.80 -26.14 -2.22
CA LEU A 209 15.42 -27.13 -1.20
C LEU A 209 14.34 -26.59 -0.26
N ALA A 210 14.45 -25.33 0.17
CA ALA A 210 13.54 -24.76 1.16
C ALA A 210 12.16 -24.40 0.57
N ALA A 211 12.09 -23.89 -0.66
CA ALA A 211 10.84 -23.42 -1.25
C ALA A 211 9.80 -24.54 -1.48
N PRO A 212 10.16 -25.72 -2.04
CA PRO A 212 9.21 -26.82 -2.17
C PRO A 212 8.74 -27.34 -0.80
N VAL A 213 9.66 -27.45 0.17
CA VAL A 213 9.32 -27.88 1.54
C VAL A 213 8.35 -26.91 2.19
N TYR A 214 8.59 -25.60 2.07
CA TYR A 214 7.69 -24.56 2.55
C TYR A 214 6.32 -24.66 1.87
N TYR A 215 6.27 -24.85 0.55
CA TYR A 215 5.01 -24.94 -0.19
C TYR A 215 4.18 -26.14 0.25
N VAL A 216 4.81 -27.31 0.40
CA VAL A 216 4.14 -28.53 0.89
C VAL A 216 3.66 -28.36 2.32
N TYR A 217 4.52 -27.86 3.21
CA TYR A 217 4.14 -27.56 4.59
C TYR A 217 2.94 -26.63 4.64
N ARG A 218 2.97 -25.55 3.86
CA ARG A 218 1.91 -24.54 3.84
C ARG A 218 0.61 -25.14 3.32
N HIS A 219 0.66 -25.88 2.23
CA HIS A 219 -0.52 -26.51 1.63
C HIS A 219 -1.19 -27.53 2.57
N LEU A 220 -0.40 -28.23 3.40
CA LEU A 220 -0.92 -29.19 4.38
C LEU A 220 -1.46 -28.53 5.66
N THR A 221 -0.92 -27.36 6.04
CA THR A 221 -1.19 -26.77 7.35
C THR A 221 -2.09 -25.55 7.31
N CYS A 222 -2.23 -24.85 6.18
CA CYS A 222 -2.93 -23.58 6.10
C CYS A 222 -3.65 -23.41 4.76
N TYR A 223 -4.87 -22.86 4.82
CA TYR A 223 -5.61 -22.45 3.63
C TYR A 223 -5.29 -20.99 3.29
N ASP A 224 -4.58 -20.80 2.19
CA ASP A 224 -4.22 -19.47 1.69
C ASP A 224 -5.23 -19.01 0.63
N PHE A 225 -5.83 -17.85 0.86
CA PHE A 225 -6.74 -17.19 -0.07
C PHE A 225 -6.19 -15.83 -0.46
N LYS A 226 -6.26 -15.52 -1.75
CA LYS A 226 -5.84 -14.23 -2.27
C LYS A 226 -7.03 -13.51 -2.88
N LEU A 227 -7.41 -12.37 -2.30
CA LEU A 227 -8.47 -11.50 -2.78
C LEU A 227 -7.86 -10.25 -3.41
N LYS A 228 -8.14 -10.02 -4.68
CA LYS A 228 -7.79 -8.79 -5.39
C LYS A 228 -9.00 -7.89 -5.43
N ILE A 229 -8.92 -6.70 -4.83
CA ILE A 229 -10.04 -5.77 -4.84
C ILE A 229 -10.30 -5.30 -6.28
N LYS A 230 -11.55 -5.41 -6.73
CA LYS A 230 -12.02 -4.87 -8.01
C LYS A 230 -13.07 -3.82 -7.74
N ALA A 231 -12.70 -2.54 -7.81
CA ALA A 231 -13.60 -1.44 -7.54
C ALA A 231 -13.19 -0.20 -8.35
N PRO A 232 -14.14 0.68 -8.72
CA PRO A 232 -13.83 1.91 -9.43
C PRO A 232 -12.97 2.82 -8.55
N VAL A 233 -11.85 3.27 -9.13
CA VAL A 233 -10.91 4.17 -8.46
C VAL A 233 -11.22 5.61 -8.86
N THR A 234 -11.27 6.50 -7.89
CA THR A 234 -11.34 7.94 -8.12
C THR A 234 -10.11 8.61 -7.50
N SER A 235 -9.61 9.64 -8.16
CA SER A 235 -8.54 10.49 -7.60
C SER A 235 -9.10 11.86 -7.24
N LEU A 236 -8.51 12.47 -6.22
CA LEU A 236 -8.78 13.87 -5.91
C LEU A 236 -8.14 14.76 -7.00
N PRO A 237 -8.84 15.82 -7.45
CA PRO A 237 -8.29 16.81 -8.36
C PRO A 237 -7.09 17.49 -7.69
N GLY A 238 -5.89 17.10 -8.10
CA GLY A 238 -4.63 17.50 -7.47
C GLY A 238 -3.53 16.50 -7.78
N ALA A 239 -3.86 15.21 -7.91
CA ALA A 239 -2.87 14.17 -8.21
C ALA A 239 -2.34 14.17 -9.66
N ARG A 240 -2.98 14.88 -10.60
CA ARG A 240 -2.60 14.86 -12.03
C ARG A 240 -1.20 15.47 -12.23
N ARG A 241 -0.31 14.71 -12.86
CA ARG A 241 0.99 15.18 -13.36
C ARG A 241 0.77 16.44 -14.21
N LYS A 242 1.18 17.61 -13.73
CA LYS A 242 1.32 18.78 -14.60
C LYS A 242 2.46 18.48 -15.58
N SER A 243 2.16 18.60 -16.87
CA SER A 243 3.14 18.54 -17.95
C SER A 243 4.37 19.40 -17.63
N MET A 244 5.52 18.94 -18.09
CA MET A 244 6.91 19.25 -17.71
C MET A 244 7.37 20.72 -17.88
N HIS A 245 6.47 21.69 -18.00
CA HIS A 245 6.80 23.11 -18.15
C HIS A 245 6.41 24.01 -16.96
N SER A 246 5.82 23.46 -15.89
CA SER A 246 5.63 24.24 -14.65
C SER A 246 5.79 23.36 -13.42
N VAL A 247 7.02 23.26 -12.93
CA VAL A 247 7.30 22.65 -11.64
C VAL A 247 6.88 23.64 -10.56
N SER A 248 5.68 23.45 -10.01
CA SER A 248 5.35 23.86 -8.65
C SER A 248 4.88 22.63 -7.87
N SER A 249 5.79 22.11 -7.06
CA SER A 249 5.54 21.45 -5.76
C SER A 249 4.42 20.41 -5.66
N GLN A 250 4.73 19.14 -5.92
CA GLN A 250 4.05 18.00 -5.27
C GLN A 250 5.04 16.85 -5.00
N ASN A 251 4.78 16.13 -3.91
CA ASN A 251 5.68 15.22 -3.17
C ASN A 251 6.09 13.95 -3.93
N PHE A 252 6.90 14.08 -4.96
CA PHE A 252 7.53 12.95 -5.64
C PHE A 252 9.03 12.98 -5.40
N MET A 253 9.58 11.90 -4.85
CA MET A 253 11.03 11.71 -4.86
C MET A 253 11.38 11.06 -6.19
N MET A 254 11.99 11.84 -7.08
CA MET A 254 12.55 11.34 -8.33
C MET A 254 14.04 11.10 -8.14
N VAL A 255 14.46 9.85 -8.24
CA VAL A 255 15.86 9.48 -8.29
C VAL A 255 16.16 9.02 -9.71
N SER A 256 16.79 9.92 -10.46
CA SER A 256 17.28 9.60 -11.80
C SER A 256 18.71 9.13 -11.69
N TYR A 257 18.93 7.86 -11.94
CA TYR A 257 20.26 7.31 -12.18
C TYR A 257 20.55 7.53 -13.66
N LYS A 258 21.34 8.55 -13.97
CA LYS A 258 22.01 8.55 -15.25
C LYS A 258 23.18 7.58 -15.11
N LYS A 259 23.26 6.59 -15.99
CA LYS A 259 24.49 5.82 -16.15
C LYS A 259 25.54 6.86 -16.54
N GLU A 260 26.54 7.08 -15.69
CA GLU A 260 27.84 7.74 -15.96
C GLU A 260 28.35 8.40 -14.67
N GLY A 261 28.81 7.58 -13.72
CA GLY A 261 29.60 8.01 -12.55
C GLY A 261 29.01 9.07 -11.61
N SER A 262 27.81 9.60 -11.84
CA SER A 262 27.29 10.75 -11.10
C SER A 262 25.83 10.52 -10.69
N VAL A 263 25.64 10.38 -9.38
CA VAL A 263 24.31 10.41 -8.75
C VAL A 263 23.91 11.88 -8.62
N SER A 264 22.83 12.27 -9.29
CA SER A 264 22.21 13.58 -9.06
C SER A 264 20.95 13.38 -8.22
N CYS A 265 21.10 13.46 -6.89
CA CYS A 265 19.97 13.57 -5.98
C CYS A 265 19.53 15.04 -5.95
N LYS A 266 18.40 15.37 -6.57
CA LYS A 266 17.73 16.65 -6.29
C LYS A 266 16.80 16.46 -5.09
N LEU A 267 17.30 16.74 -3.89
CA LEU A 267 16.43 17.11 -2.78
C LEU A 267 15.93 18.53 -3.07
N VAL A 268 14.63 18.70 -3.26
CA VAL A 268 14.06 20.06 -3.24
C VAL A 268 13.94 20.44 -1.77
N GLN A 269 15.00 20.98 -1.19
CA GLN A 269 14.95 21.64 0.12
C GLN A 269 14.34 23.03 -0.06
N ASP A 270 13.25 23.28 0.64
CA ASP A 270 12.76 24.62 0.90
C ASP A 270 13.74 25.30 1.89
N PRO A 271 14.31 26.47 1.59
CA PRO A 271 15.25 27.17 2.49
C PRO A 271 14.56 27.83 3.69
N SER A 272 13.38 27.35 4.11
CA SER A 272 12.59 27.98 5.17
C SER A 272 11.97 26.98 6.16
N GLN A 273 12.76 26.03 6.68
CA GLN A 273 12.46 25.42 7.99
C GLN A 273 13.70 24.73 8.57
N THR A 274 14.34 25.43 9.51
CA THR A 274 15.32 24.88 10.45
C THR A 274 14.64 23.97 11.49
N SER A 275 15.33 22.87 11.84
CA SER A 275 15.15 21.99 13.04
C SER A 275 13.75 21.36 13.19
N GLU A 276 13.56 20.06 13.08
CA GLU A 276 13.95 19.04 14.08
C GLU A 276 14.15 17.68 13.39
N LEU A 277 15.40 17.31 13.12
CA LEU A 277 15.78 15.96 12.68
C LEU A 277 17.13 15.62 13.29
N SER A 278 17.17 15.69 14.62
CA SER A 278 18.24 15.12 15.43
C SER A 278 17.57 14.39 16.59
N THR A 279 17.40 13.08 16.44
CA THR A 279 17.47 12.04 17.49
C THR A 279 16.85 10.79 16.88
N TYR A 280 17.66 9.94 16.26
CA TYR A 280 17.52 8.48 16.31
C TYR A 280 18.80 7.90 15.71
N GLY A 281 19.84 7.97 16.52
CA GLY A 281 21.15 7.41 16.25
C GLY A 281 21.94 7.38 17.55
N SER A 282 21.76 6.32 18.34
CA SER A 282 22.87 5.61 18.99
C SER A 282 22.37 4.50 19.93
N MET A 283 23.15 3.42 19.97
CA MET A 283 23.21 2.34 20.96
C MET A 283 22.21 1.20 20.75
N VAL A 284 22.61 -0.07 20.70
CA VAL A 284 23.61 -0.73 21.57
C VAL A 284 24.35 -1.86 20.82
N GLU A 285 25.68 -1.77 20.78
CA GLU A 285 26.57 -2.94 20.93
C GLU A 285 26.75 -3.18 22.44
N GLN A 286 26.54 -4.42 22.90
CA GLN A 286 27.35 -5.09 23.93
C GLN A 286 26.80 -6.50 24.19
N GLY A 287 27.69 -7.49 24.08
CA GLY A 287 27.46 -8.92 24.27
C GLY A 287 28.41 -9.74 23.42
#